data_AF-A0A257YA96-F1
#
_entry.id   AF-A0A257YA96-F1
#
_cell.length_a   1.000
_cell.length_b   1.000
_cell.length_c   1.000
_cell.angle_alpha   90.00
_cell.angle_beta   90.00
_cell.angle_gamma   90.00
#
_symmetry.space_group_name_H-M   'P 1'
#
loop_
_entity.id
_entity.type
_entity.pdbx_description
1 polymer ?
#
loop_
_entity_poly.entity_id
_entity_poly.type
_entity_poly.pdbx_seq_one_letter_code
_entity_poly.pdbx_strand_id
1 'polypeptide(L)'
;MPLQFPLAANAREALDSERGARTIAEARELAKAPVTLVTDWLRPQLAEREDIQGKADAGVSRGFVQLYEDAKGNPVFAVSYWKPDGAVKTKPARKAKPKPEAAGPVEDHTDDLYFNKKGVTPKKRKRTPDPNQLDLFGPDQQGAEHADPHNPLVVIVDEEGDGATFGGIEEQG
;
A
#
# COMPACT_ATOMS: atom_id res chain seq x y z
N MET A 1 -13.78 -7.54 -11.59
CA MET A 1 -13.38 -8.95 -11.42
C MET A 1 -12.71 -9.10 -10.07
N PRO A 2 -12.98 -10.14 -9.27
CA PRO A 2 -12.39 -10.23 -7.94
C PRO A 2 -10.98 -10.85 -8.02
N LEU A 3 -10.03 -10.20 -7.36
CA LEU A 3 -8.61 -10.56 -7.34
C LEU A 3 -8.40 -11.99 -6.83
N GLN A 4 -7.80 -12.85 -7.65
CA GLN A 4 -7.41 -14.22 -7.28
C GLN A 4 -5.90 -14.38 -7.45
N PHE A 5 -5.25 -14.90 -6.42
CA PHE A 5 -3.81 -15.17 -6.47
C PHE A 5 -3.59 -16.64 -6.83
N PRO A 6 -2.71 -16.95 -7.79
CA PRO A 6 -2.39 -18.32 -8.16
C PRO A 6 -1.69 -19.06 -7.01
N LEU A 7 -1.80 -20.38 -6.98
CA LEU A 7 -1.06 -21.24 -6.06
C LEU A 7 0.14 -21.85 -6.82
N ALA A 8 1.36 -21.53 -6.41
CA ALA A 8 2.57 -21.97 -7.12
C ALA A 8 3.79 -22.05 -6.18
N ALA A 9 4.84 -22.78 -6.60
CA ALA A 9 6.09 -22.81 -5.83
C ALA A 9 6.97 -21.57 -6.08
N ASN A 10 6.91 -21.00 -7.28
CA ASN A 10 7.72 -19.87 -7.73
C ASN A 10 6.93 -18.93 -8.66
N ALA A 11 7.43 -17.71 -8.87
CA ALA A 11 6.80 -16.68 -9.73
C ALA A 11 6.53 -17.15 -11.18
N ARG A 12 7.45 -17.91 -11.79
CA ARG A 12 7.28 -18.40 -13.17
C ARG A 12 6.10 -19.37 -13.29
N GLU A 13 5.97 -20.27 -12.33
CA GLU A 13 4.87 -21.24 -12.28
C GLU A 13 3.53 -20.55 -11.96
N ALA A 14 3.57 -19.48 -11.15
CA ALA A 14 2.40 -18.65 -10.87
C ALA A 14 1.81 -18.00 -12.13
N LEU A 15 2.66 -17.58 -13.08
CA LEU A 15 2.20 -17.00 -14.35
C LEU A 15 1.44 -18.00 -15.23
N ASP A 16 1.82 -19.28 -15.18
CA ASP A 16 1.17 -20.37 -15.91
C ASP A 16 -0.02 -20.98 -15.17
N SER A 17 -0.25 -20.59 -13.91
CA SER A 17 -1.28 -21.19 -13.07
C SER A 17 -2.66 -20.61 -13.38
N GLU A 18 -3.62 -21.50 -13.67
CA GLU A 18 -5.03 -21.14 -13.87
C GLU A 18 -5.85 -21.18 -12.58
N ARG A 19 -5.38 -21.94 -11.58
CA ARG A 19 -6.06 -22.10 -10.29
C ARG A 19 -5.49 -21.12 -9.27
N GLY A 20 -6.38 -20.41 -8.60
CA GLY A 20 -6.02 -19.44 -7.58
C GLY A 20 -7.10 -19.31 -6.51
N ALA A 21 -6.72 -18.67 -5.41
CA ALA A 21 -7.57 -18.40 -4.27
C ALA A 21 -7.54 -16.91 -3.93
N ARG A 22 -8.65 -16.42 -3.38
CA ARG A 22 -8.76 -15.02 -2.92
C ARG A 22 -8.29 -14.89 -1.49
N THR A 23 -8.58 -15.92 -0.70
CA THR A 23 -8.30 -15.92 0.75
C THR A 23 -7.31 -17.02 1.11
N ILE A 24 -6.66 -16.85 2.26
CA ILE A 24 -5.74 -17.85 2.81
C ILE A 24 -6.45 -19.18 3.13
N ALA A 25 -7.74 -19.14 3.50
CA ALA A 25 -8.50 -20.35 3.80
C ALA A 25 -8.68 -21.21 2.53
N GLU A 26 -9.20 -20.60 1.46
CA GLU A 26 -9.34 -21.26 0.15
C GLU A 26 -7.98 -21.77 -0.36
N ALA A 27 -6.92 -20.97 -0.19
CA ALA A 27 -5.58 -21.35 -0.63
C ALA A 27 -5.05 -22.57 0.15
N ARG A 28 -5.30 -22.65 1.46
CA ARG A 28 -4.96 -23.81 2.30
C ARG A 28 -5.76 -25.04 1.91
N GLU A 29 -7.04 -24.90 1.59
CA GLU A 29 -7.88 -26.01 1.14
C GLU A 29 -7.42 -26.56 -0.22
N LEU A 30 -7.08 -25.67 -1.16
CA LEU A 30 -6.53 -26.05 -2.47
C LEU A 30 -5.17 -26.73 -2.34
N ALA A 31 -4.28 -26.19 -1.49
CA ALA A 31 -2.93 -26.71 -1.31
C ALA A 31 -2.86 -27.93 -0.37
N LYS A 32 -3.90 -28.15 0.45
CA LYS A 32 -3.92 -29.09 1.58
C LYS A 32 -2.71 -28.92 2.53
N ALA A 33 -2.20 -27.71 2.61
CA ALA A 33 -0.97 -27.36 3.31
C ALA A 33 -1.02 -25.90 3.79
N PRO A 34 -0.20 -25.53 4.80
CA PRO A 34 0.03 -24.12 5.10
C PRO A 34 0.59 -23.41 3.86
N VAL A 35 0.08 -22.21 3.62
CA VAL A 35 0.46 -21.34 2.50
C VAL A 35 0.71 -19.94 3.02
N THR A 36 1.60 -19.24 2.35
CA THR A 36 1.95 -17.85 2.60
C THR A 36 1.81 -17.05 1.30
N LEU A 37 1.23 -15.84 1.36
CA LEU A 37 1.20 -14.95 0.20
C LEU A 37 2.59 -14.33 0.02
N VAL A 38 3.19 -14.51 -1.15
CA VAL A 38 4.52 -13.98 -1.46
C VAL A 38 4.46 -13.19 -2.75
N THR A 39 5.14 -12.05 -2.78
CA THR A 39 5.40 -11.29 -4.00
C THR A 39 6.85 -11.48 -4.39
N ASP A 40 7.08 -11.95 -5.62
CA ASP A 40 8.42 -12.24 -6.14
C ASP A 40 8.67 -11.45 -7.42
N TRP A 41 9.92 -11.04 -7.63
CA TRP A 41 10.32 -10.09 -8.67
C TRP A 41 10.98 -10.82 -9.82
N LEU A 42 10.26 -10.92 -10.94
CA LEU A 42 10.72 -11.59 -12.14
C LEU A 42 11.34 -10.58 -13.12
N ARG A 43 12.60 -10.81 -13.47
CA ARG A 43 13.31 -10.07 -14.53
C ARG A 43 13.51 -10.99 -15.73
N PRO A 44 12.75 -10.80 -16.82
CA PRO A 44 12.88 -11.65 -18.00
C PRO A 44 14.21 -11.43 -18.70
N GLN A 45 14.88 -12.52 -19.07
CA GLN A 45 16.02 -12.47 -19.97
C GLN A 45 15.55 -12.15 -21.39
N LEU A 46 16.40 -11.54 -22.21
CA LEU A 46 16.01 -11.06 -23.55
C LEU A 46 15.38 -12.15 -24.43
N ALA A 47 15.84 -13.40 -24.31
CA ALA A 47 15.32 -14.55 -25.05
C ALA A 47 13.96 -15.07 -24.55
N GLU A 48 13.59 -14.81 -23.29
CA GLU A 48 12.33 -15.27 -22.69
C GLU A 48 11.32 -14.12 -22.53
N ARG A 49 11.65 -12.92 -23.04
CA ARG A 49 10.86 -11.71 -22.83
C ARG A 49 9.47 -11.81 -23.42
N GLU A 50 9.35 -12.23 -24.68
CA GLU A 50 8.05 -12.25 -25.36
C GLU A 50 7.09 -13.25 -24.71
N ASP A 51 7.56 -14.46 -24.42
CA ASP A 51 6.78 -15.48 -23.71
C ASP A 51 6.35 -15.04 -22.31
N ILE A 52 7.28 -14.48 -21.53
CA ILE A 52 6.98 -14.04 -20.17
C ILE A 52 6.07 -12.80 -20.20
N GLN A 53 6.25 -11.88 -21.14
CA GLN A 53 5.42 -10.69 -21.30
C GLN A 53 3.97 -11.07 -21.59
N GLY A 54 3.73 -11.98 -22.55
CA GLY A 54 2.37 -12.42 -22.86
C GLY A 54 1.65 -13.05 -21.66
N LYS A 55 2.37 -13.87 -20.87
CA LYS A 55 1.84 -14.45 -19.63
C LYS A 55 1.65 -13.42 -18.53
N ALA A 56 2.57 -12.46 -18.42
CA ALA A 56 2.49 -11.38 -17.45
C ALA A 56 1.30 -10.46 -17.73
N ASP A 57 1.02 -10.10 -18.99
CA ASP A 57 -0.12 -9.27 -19.37
C ASP A 57 -1.46 -9.95 -19.04
N ALA A 58 -1.54 -11.28 -19.23
CA ALA A 58 -2.68 -12.07 -18.76
C ALA A 58 -2.79 -12.04 -17.22
N GLY A 59 -1.66 -12.09 -16.51
CA GLY A 59 -1.59 -11.97 -15.06
C GLY A 59 -1.92 -10.58 -14.52
N VAL A 60 -1.60 -9.52 -15.25
CA VAL A 60 -1.97 -8.12 -14.95
C VAL A 60 -3.48 -7.97 -15.06
N SER A 61 -4.09 -8.55 -16.10
CA SER A 61 -5.55 -8.58 -16.27
C SER A 61 -6.27 -9.29 -15.13
N ARG A 62 -5.62 -10.31 -14.53
CA ARG A 62 -6.10 -11.03 -13.34
C ARG A 62 -5.78 -10.32 -12.02
N GLY A 63 -4.92 -9.30 -12.05
CA GLY A 63 -4.57 -8.43 -10.93
C GLY A 63 -3.46 -8.94 -9.99
N PHE A 64 -2.88 -10.12 -10.24
CA PHE A 64 -1.82 -10.68 -9.39
C PHE A 64 -0.41 -10.32 -9.85
N VAL A 65 -0.27 -9.70 -11.03
CA VAL A 65 0.99 -9.20 -11.57
C VAL A 65 0.95 -7.68 -11.62
N GLN A 66 2.05 -7.05 -11.22
CA GLN A 66 2.30 -5.62 -11.40
C GLN A 66 3.53 -5.45 -12.29
N LEU A 67 3.43 -4.57 -13.28
CA LEU A 67 4.52 -4.23 -14.19
C LEU A 67 5.29 -3.02 -13.67
N TYR A 68 6.61 -3.15 -13.65
CA TYR A 68 7.57 -2.12 -13.30
C TYR A 68 8.66 -2.07 -14.38
N GLU A 69 9.53 -1.07 -14.28
CA GLU A 69 10.73 -0.94 -15.12
C GLU A 69 11.97 -0.86 -14.24
N ASP A 70 13.07 -1.46 -14.71
CA ASP A 70 14.38 -1.28 -14.08
C ASP A 70 15.00 0.07 -14.49
N ALA A 71 16.13 0.43 -13.86
CA ALA A 71 16.86 1.66 -14.19
C ALA A 71 17.40 1.73 -15.64
N LYS A 72 17.28 0.65 -16.41
CA LYS A 72 17.70 0.52 -17.81
C LYS A 72 16.51 0.44 -18.76
N GLY A 73 15.27 0.63 -18.28
CA GLY A 73 14.04 0.55 -19.07
C GLY A 73 13.61 -0.87 -19.43
N ASN A 74 14.11 -1.90 -18.74
CA ASN A 74 13.65 -3.27 -18.94
C ASN A 74 12.44 -3.58 -18.06
N PRO A 75 11.45 -4.35 -18.56
CA PRO A 75 10.29 -4.73 -17.77
C PRO A 75 10.69 -5.64 -16.61
N VAL A 76 10.11 -5.37 -15.44
CA VAL A 76 10.23 -6.16 -14.22
C VAL A 76 8.82 -6.44 -13.71
N PHE A 77 8.51 -7.70 -13.45
CA PHE A 77 7.19 -8.11 -12.99
C PHE A 77 7.22 -8.46 -11.51
N ALA A 78 6.36 -7.83 -10.71
CA ALA A 78 6.08 -8.28 -9.36
C ALA A 78 4.89 -9.24 -9.39
N VAL A 79 5.13 -10.52 -9.13
CA VAL A 79 4.13 -11.58 -9.20
C VAL A 79 3.76 -12.00 -7.79
N SER A 80 2.49 -11.82 -7.42
CA SER A 80 1.95 -12.20 -6.11
C SER A 80 1.23 -13.54 -6.20
N TYR A 81 1.61 -14.51 -5.37
CA TYR A 81 1.07 -15.87 -5.40
C TYR A 81 1.07 -16.52 -4.02
N TRP A 82 0.17 -17.50 -3.83
CA TRP A 82 0.18 -18.37 -2.66
C TRP A 82 1.30 -19.39 -2.81
N LYS A 83 2.26 -19.35 -1.88
CA LYS A 83 3.36 -20.30 -1.80
C LYS A 83 3.07 -21.33 -0.71
N PRO A 84 2.88 -22.63 -1.05
CA PRO A 84 2.75 -23.66 -0.04
C PRO A 84 4.07 -23.88 0.68
N ASP A 85 4.06 -23.82 2.02
CA ASP A 85 5.23 -24.03 2.88
C ASP A 85 5.79 -25.47 2.75
N GLY A 86 4.99 -26.40 2.21
CA GLY A 86 5.39 -27.77 1.88
C GLY A 86 6.03 -27.98 0.51
N ALA A 87 6.05 -26.98 -0.38
CA ALA A 87 6.75 -27.09 -1.68
C ALA A 87 8.26 -26.90 -1.57
N VAL A 88 8.77 -26.70 -0.36
CA VAL A 88 10.18 -26.90 -0.05
C VAL A 88 10.41 -28.40 0.05
N LYS A 89 10.75 -29.04 -1.09
CA LYS A 89 11.69 -30.18 -1.02
C LYS A 89 12.83 -29.70 -0.13
N THR A 90 12.95 -30.30 1.04
CA THR A 90 14.03 -30.10 2.01
C THR A 90 15.36 -30.03 1.27
N LYS A 91 15.84 -28.83 0.94
CA LYS A 91 17.26 -28.62 0.71
C LYS A 91 17.89 -28.84 2.08
N PRO A 92 18.85 -29.76 2.23
CA PRO A 92 19.51 -29.95 3.51
C PRO A 92 20.07 -28.60 3.95
N ALA A 93 19.71 -28.21 5.17
CA ALA A 93 20.28 -27.05 5.84
C ALA A 93 21.80 -27.08 5.63
N ARG A 94 22.32 -26.07 4.95
CA ARG A 94 23.77 -25.82 4.98
C ARG A 94 24.11 -25.64 6.45
N LYS A 95 24.82 -26.62 7.00
CA LYS A 95 25.32 -26.61 8.38
C LYS A 95 26.06 -25.30 8.61
N ALA A 96 25.47 -24.40 9.38
CA ALA A 96 26.19 -23.28 9.95
C ALA A 96 27.27 -23.84 10.88
N LYS A 97 28.52 -23.45 10.66
CA LYS A 97 29.61 -23.75 11.61
C LYS A 97 29.37 -22.94 12.89
N PRO A 98 29.51 -23.53 14.09
CA PRO A 98 29.29 -22.81 15.35
C PRO A 98 30.58 -22.22 15.95
N LYS A 99 30.37 -21.06 16.62
CA LYS A 99 31.06 -20.50 17.82
C LYS A 99 32.38 -19.71 17.56
N PRO A 100 32.72 -18.62 18.31
CA PRO A 100 32.52 -18.45 19.76
C PRO A 100 31.67 -17.29 20.29
N GLU A 101 31.16 -17.55 21.50
CA GLU A 101 30.55 -16.67 22.50
C GLU A 101 31.35 -15.39 22.77
N ALA A 102 30.68 -14.23 22.78
CA ALA A 102 31.09 -13.08 23.59
C ALA A 102 29.91 -12.13 23.84
N ALA A 103 29.54 -12.04 25.12
CA ALA A 103 29.11 -10.86 25.86
C ALA A 103 27.84 -10.07 25.44
N GLY A 104 26.79 -10.23 26.28
CA GLY A 104 25.97 -9.12 26.82
C GLY A 104 24.95 -8.45 25.89
N PRO A 105 23.78 -8.04 26.41
CA PRO A 105 22.68 -7.58 25.58
C PRO A 105 22.96 -6.16 25.09
N VAL A 106 23.17 -6.00 23.79
CA VAL A 106 22.91 -4.72 23.14
C VAL A 106 21.49 -4.82 22.61
N GLU A 107 20.54 -4.61 23.51
CA GLU A 107 19.20 -4.17 23.10
C GLU A 107 19.38 -2.79 22.48
N ASP A 108 19.64 -2.79 21.17
CA ASP A 108 19.56 -1.60 20.33
C ASP A 108 18.08 -1.25 20.20
N HIS A 109 17.49 -0.76 21.30
CA HIS A 109 16.14 -0.21 21.35
C HIS A 109 16.14 1.12 20.60
N THR A 110 16.21 1.02 19.28
CA THR A 110 16.02 2.11 18.31
C THR A 110 14.66 2.80 18.45
N ASP A 111 13.76 2.25 19.26
CA ASP A 111 12.44 2.78 19.57
C ASP A 111 12.44 3.75 20.77
N ASP A 112 13.45 3.71 21.64
CA ASP A 112 13.44 4.47 22.91
C ASP A 112 13.89 5.94 22.77
N LEU A 113 14.20 6.36 21.53
CA LEU A 113 14.50 7.75 21.17
C LEU A 113 13.25 8.64 21.11
N TYR A 114 12.05 8.04 20.94
CA TYR A 114 10.80 8.79 20.87
C TYR A 114 9.97 8.76 22.17
N PHE A 115 10.16 7.75 23.02
CA PHE A 115 9.37 7.60 24.26
C PHE A 115 9.98 8.29 25.49
N ASN A 116 11.26 8.65 25.45
CA ASN A 116 11.94 9.33 26.56
C ASN A 116 12.00 10.86 26.45
N LYS A 117 11.12 11.49 25.66
CA LYS A 117 10.82 12.92 25.88
C LYS A 117 9.91 13.03 27.09
N LYS A 118 10.48 13.36 28.26
CA LYS A 118 9.75 14.06 29.34
C LYS A 118 9.29 15.43 28.80
N GLY A 119 8.28 15.40 27.95
CA GLY A 119 7.53 16.58 27.55
C GLY A 119 6.74 17.05 28.76
N VAL A 120 7.14 18.19 29.31
CA VAL A 120 6.31 18.94 30.24
C VAL A 120 5.01 19.25 29.52
N THR A 121 3.92 18.57 29.88
CA THR A 121 2.59 18.90 29.38
C THR A 121 2.15 20.18 30.07
N PRO A 122 2.01 21.33 29.36
CA PRO A 122 1.40 22.50 29.97
C PRO A 122 -0.06 22.14 30.26
N LYS A 123 -0.43 22.18 31.54
CA LYS A 123 -1.77 21.92 32.03
C LYS A 123 -2.72 22.91 31.33
N LYS A 124 -3.45 22.46 30.30
CA LYS A 124 -4.49 23.29 29.66
C LYS A 124 -5.50 23.65 30.74
N ARG A 125 -5.64 24.95 31.02
CA ARG A 125 -6.71 25.46 31.88
C ARG A 125 -8.03 25.05 31.22
N LYS A 126 -8.89 24.34 31.96
CA LYS A 126 -10.26 24.06 31.50
C LYS A 126 -10.95 25.41 31.34
N ARG A 127 -11.17 25.86 30.10
CA ARG A 127 -12.06 26.98 29.83
C ARG A 127 -13.47 26.45 30.01
N THR A 128 -14.23 27.07 30.92
CA THR A 128 -15.66 26.85 31.02
C THR A 128 -16.28 27.18 29.64
N PRO A 129 -17.12 26.30 29.06
CA PRO A 129 -17.82 26.62 27.82
C PRO A 129 -18.64 27.88 28.04
N ASP A 130 -18.43 28.90 27.22
CA ASP A 130 -19.27 30.09 27.22
C ASP A 130 -20.67 29.69 26.68
N PRO A 131 -21.78 30.03 27.37
CA PRO A 131 -23.12 29.66 26.93
C PRO A 131 -23.47 30.14 25.50
N ASN A 132 -22.74 31.13 24.98
CA ASN A 132 -22.95 31.65 23.62
C ASN A 132 -21.99 31.03 22.57
N GLN A 133 -21.27 29.94 22.88
CA GLN A 133 -20.36 29.29 21.91
C GLN A 133 -21.06 28.69 20.68
N LEU A 134 -22.38 28.48 20.73
CA LEU A 134 -23.16 28.04 19.57
C LEU A 134 -23.70 29.21 18.73
N ASP A 135 -23.60 30.45 19.24
CA ASP A 135 -23.94 31.66 18.52
C ASP A 135 -22.73 32.17 17.70
N LEU A 136 -22.05 31.23 17.03
CA LEU A 136 -21.04 31.50 16.00
C LEU A 136 -21.69 31.95 14.68
N PHE A 137 -23.01 31.96 14.62
CA PHE A 137 -23.84 32.29 13.45
C PHE A 137 -24.79 33.46 13.76
N GLY A 138 -24.28 34.48 14.43
CA GLY A 138 -24.96 35.78 14.48
C GLY A 138 -25.17 36.33 13.06
N PRO A 139 -26.15 37.24 12.85
CA PRO A 139 -26.51 37.75 11.52
C PRO A 139 -25.39 38.51 10.78
N ASP A 140 -24.25 38.74 11.44
CA ASP A 140 -23.05 39.35 10.87
C ASP A 140 -21.99 38.32 10.47
N GLN A 141 -22.36 37.30 9.68
CA GLN A 141 -21.40 36.55 8.84
C GLN A 141 -20.80 37.42 7.71
N GLN A 142 -20.56 38.70 7.95
CA GLN A 142 -19.91 39.64 7.03
C GLN A 142 -18.37 39.56 7.12
N GLY A 143 -17.84 38.40 7.53
CA GLY A 143 -16.41 38.17 7.75
C GLY A 143 -15.83 36.97 7.01
N ALA A 144 -16.62 36.26 6.20
CA ALA A 144 -16.16 35.14 5.36
C ALA A 144 -15.59 35.60 3.99
N GLU A 145 -15.41 36.90 3.83
CA GLU A 145 -14.83 37.53 2.66
C GLU A 145 -13.55 38.25 3.08
N HIS A 146 -12.41 37.58 2.98
CA HIS A 146 -11.13 38.26 3.08
C HIS A 146 -10.56 38.45 1.68
N ALA A 147 -10.17 39.70 1.37
CA ALA A 147 -9.33 39.98 0.22
C ALA A 147 -8.02 39.20 0.34
N ASP A 148 -7.63 38.50 -0.73
CA ASP A 148 -6.39 37.74 -0.76
C ASP A 148 -5.20 38.67 -0.39
N PRO A 149 -4.40 38.34 0.65
CA PRO A 149 -3.24 39.14 1.05
C PRO A 149 -2.18 39.29 -0.05
N HIS A 150 -2.29 38.57 -1.16
CA HIS A 150 -1.40 38.66 -2.32
C HIS A 150 -2.09 39.28 -3.55
N ASN A 151 -3.41 39.46 -3.54
CA ASN A 151 -4.13 40.14 -4.59
C ASN A 151 -5.44 40.78 -4.07
N PRO A 152 -5.44 42.08 -3.71
CA PRO A 152 -6.57 42.72 -3.05
C PRO A 152 -7.82 42.89 -3.93
N LEU A 153 -7.78 42.49 -5.21
CA LEU A 153 -8.94 42.48 -6.10
C LEU A 153 -9.75 41.17 -6.05
N VAL A 154 -9.27 40.14 -5.35
CA VAL A 154 -9.91 38.82 -5.27
C VAL A 154 -10.42 38.60 -3.85
N VAL A 155 -11.72 38.35 -3.72
CA VAL A 155 -12.36 37.96 -2.47
C VAL A 155 -12.41 36.45 -2.41
N ILE A 156 -11.81 35.86 -1.37
CA ILE A 156 -11.86 34.42 -1.13
C ILE A 156 -13.11 34.15 -0.30
N VAL A 157 -14.04 33.38 -0.88
CA VAL A 157 -15.19 32.81 -0.18
C VAL A 157 -14.82 31.37 0.17
N ASP A 158 -14.75 31.06 1.46
CA ASP A 158 -14.54 29.68 1.94
C ASP A 158 -15.87 28.91 1.78
N GLU A 159 -16.20 28.57 0.53
CA GLU A 159 -17.33 27.69 0.21
C GLU A 159 -16.90 26.24 0.39
N GLU A 160 -17.32 25.66 1.51
CA GLU A 160 -17.33 24.21 1.76
C GLU A 160 -18.26 23.55 0.72
N GLY A 161 -17.70 23.25 -0.45
CA GLY A 161 -18.39 22.69 -1.60
C GLY A 161 -18.79 21.23 -1.39
N ASP A 162 -20.05 21.04 -1.01
CA ASP A 162 -20.84 19.82 -1.17
C ASP A 162 -20.78 19.35 -2.65
N GLY A 163 -20.56 18.05 -2.83
CA GLY A 163 -20.34 17.46 -4.14
C GLY A 163 -21.63 17.32 -4.93
N ALA A 164 -21.87 18.23 -5.89
CA ALA A 164 -22.62 17.95 -7.12
C ALA A 164 -22.67 19.18 -8.04
N THR A 165 -21.83 19.22 -9.08
CA THR A 165 -22.21 19.71 -10.44
C THR A 165 -21.04 19.48 -11.41
N PHE A 166 -21.06 18.33 -12.09
CA PHE A 166 -20.29 18.13 -13.32
C PHE A 166 -21.01 18.91 -14.42
N GLY A 167 -20.32 19.92 -14.96
CA GLY A 167 -20.85 20.86 -15.96
C GLY A 167 -21.31 20.16 -17.23
N GLY A 168 -22.53 20.50 -17.65
CA GLY A 168 -23.03 20.24 -18.99
C GLY A 168 -22.27 21.09 -20.01
N ILE A 169 -21.76 20.42 -21.02
CA ILE A 169 -21.28 20.99 -22.28
C ILE A 169 -21.99 20.19 -23.35
N GLU A 170 -23.10 20.72 -23.87
CA GLU A 170 -23.65 20.28 -25.15
C GLU A 170 -23.62 21.47 -26.11
N GLU A 171 -22.92 21.20 -27.20
CA GLU A 171 -22.40 22.09 -28.21
C GLU A 171 -23.50 22.45 -29.22
N GLN A 172 -23.52 23.71 -29.64
CA GLN A 172 -24.38 24.18 -30.73
C GLN A 172 -23.83 23.71 -32.08
N GLY A 173 -24.69 23.11 -32.90
CA GLY A 173 -24.48 22.83 -34.31
C GLY A 173 -25.79 22.56 -35.03
#